data_AF-A1BQJ9-F1
#
_entry.id   AF-A1BQJ9-F1
#
_cell.length_a   1.000
_cell.length_b   1.000
_cell.length_c   1.000
_cell.angle_alpha   90.00
_cell.angle_beta   90.00
_cell.angle_gamma   90.00
#
_symmetry.space_group_name_H-M   'P 1'
#
loop_
_entity.id
_entity.type
_entity.pdbx_description
1 polymer ?
#
loop_
_entity_poly.entity_id
_entity_poly.type
_entity_poly.pdbx_seq_one_letter_code
_entity_poly.pdbx_strand_id
1 'polypeptide(L)' 'STAGDITYIDYLFLGDYVDRGQHSLETITLLLALKIEYPDNVHLIRGDHEAADINALFGFRLECIERMGESDGIWAW' A
#
# COMPACT_ATOMS: atom_id res chain seq x y z
N SER A 1 19.47 5.75 19.41
CA SER A 1 19.58 4.53 18.59
C SER A 1 19.20 4.92 17.18
N THR A 2 20.12 4.88 16.23
CA THR A 2 19.92 5.21 14.81
C THR A 2 19.38 4.02 14.01
N ALA A 3 18.90 2.98 14.69
CA ALA A 3 18.35 1.80 14.05
C ALA A 3 16.99 2.14 13.43
N GLY A 4 16.89 2.01 12.11
CA GLY A 4 15.60 1.97 11.41
C GLY A 4 15.12 3.28 10.78
N ASP A 5 15.98 4.28 10.60
CA ASP A 5 15.60 5.50 9.89
C ASP A 5 15.72 5.28 8.37
N ILE A 6 14.60 5.52 7.67
CA ILE A 6 14.42 5.35 6.22
C ILE A 6 15.37 6.21 5.39
N THR A 7 15.95 7.25 5.98
CA THR A 7 16.94 8.12 5.33
C THR A 7 18.32 7.48 5.21
N TYR A 8 18.60 6.37 5.91
CA TYR A 8 19.92 5.72 5.92
C TYR A 8 19.90 4.22 5.58
N ILE A 9 18.74 3.59 5.52
CA ILE A 9 18.60 2.14 5.36
C ILE A 9 17.78 1.84 4.11
N ASP A 10 18.25 0.87 3.33
CA ASP A 10 17.51 0.34 2.19
C ASP A 10 16.46 -0.68 2.66
N TYR A 11 15.20 -0.42 2.32
CA TYR A 11 14.05 -1.24 2.63
C TYR A 11 13.55 -1.98 1.39
N LEU A 12 13.44 -3.29 1.53
CA LEU A 12 12.75 -4.15 0.57
C LEU A 12 11.48 -4.70 1.19
N PHE A 13 10.33 -4.23 0.70
CA PHE A 13 9.02 -4.75 1.07
C PHE A 13 8.57 -5.81 0.06
N LEU A 14 8.01 -6.91 0.55
CA LEU A 14 7.79 -8.15 -0.23
C LEU A 14 6.35 -8.35 -0.74
N GLY A 15 5.50 -7.32 -0.69
CA GLY A 15 4.08 -7.40 -1.09
C GLY A 15 3.11 -7.57 0.07
N ASP A 16 1.86 -7.87 -0.25
CA ASP A 16 0.73 -8.05 0.68
C ASP A 16 0.49 -6.83 1.58
N TYR A 17 0.42 -5.67 0.94
CA TYR A 17 0.15 -4.37 1.55
C TYR A 17 -1.34 -4.15 1.80
N VAL A 18 -2.17 -4.78 0.97
CA VAL A 18 -3.63 -4.61 0.97
C VAL A 18 -4.34 -5.90 1.38
N ASP A 19 -5.63 -5.75 1.73
CA ASP A 19 -6.52 -6.78 2.26
C ASP A 19 -6.26 -7.27 3.69
N ARG A 20 -7.28 -7.91 4.29
CA ARG A 20 -7.33 -8.52 5.64
C ARG A 20 -7.17 -7.57 6.83
N GLY A 21 -6.49 -6.43 6.66
CA GLY A 21 -6.40 -5.34 7.64
C GLY A 21 -7.52 -4.32 7.47
N GLN A 22 -7.68 -3.44 8.47
CA GLN A 22 -8.62 -2.31 8.39
C GLN A 22 -7.99 -1.03 7.84
N HIS A 23 -6.70 -1.02 7.53
CA HIS A 23 -5.94 0.19 7.18
C HIS A 23 -5.07 -0.03 5.93
N SER A 24 -5.57 -0.79 4.97
CA SER A 24 -4.85 -1.09 3.74
C SER A 24 -4.66 0.16 2.89
N LEU A 25 -5.67 1.05 2.86
CA LEU A 25 -5.59 2.32 2.12
C LEU A 25 -4.48 3.23 2.68
N GLU A 26 -4.40 3.38 3.99
CA GLU A 26 -3.36 4.19 4.63
C GLU A 26 -1.98 3.55 4.47
N THR A 27 -1.90 2.22 4.55
CA THR A 27 -0.65 1.46 4.37
C THR A 27 -0.08 1.66 2.98
N ILE A 28 -0.88 1.42 1.93
CA ILE A 28 -0.40 1.58 0.55
C ILE A 28 -0.10 3.05 0.24
N THR A 29 -0.90 3.99 0.76
CA THR A 29 -0.66 5.44 0.58
C THR A 29 0.67 5.86 1.19
N LEU A 30 0.96 5.43 2.42
CA LEU A 30 2.23 5.73 3.07
C LEU A 30 3.42 5.13 2.33
N LEU A 31 3.34 3.86 1.92
CA LEU A 31 4.43 3.20 1.20
C LEU A 31 4.70 3.85 -0.16
N LEU A 32 3.65 4.27 -0.87
CA LEU A 32 3.79 5.01 -2.14
C LEU A 32 4.40 6.40 -1.92
N ALA A 33 4.00 7.13 -0.87
CA ALA A 33 4.59 8.42 -0.53
C ALA A 33 6.09 8.27 -0.19
N LEU A 34 6.44 7.26 0.61
CA LEU A 34 7.84 6.95 0.93
C LEU A 34 8.64 6.52 -0.30
N LYS A 35 8.03 5.79 -1.24
CA LYS A 35 8.69 5.43 -2.51
C LYS A 35 8.96 6.65 -3.39
N ILE A 36 8.09 7.65 -3.37
CA ILE A 36 8.28 8.91 -4.11
C ILE A 36 9.40 9.74 -3.48
N GLU A 37 9.41 9.86 -2.15
CA GLU A 37 10.41 10.66 -1.42
C GLU A 37 11.80 10.00 -1.41
N TYR A 38 11.86 8.68 -1.26
CA TYR A 38 13.10 7.89 -1.15
C TYR A 38 13.17 6.79 -2.23
N PRO A 39 13.22 7.16 -3.52
CA PRO A 39 13.11 6.21 -4.62
C PRO A 39 14.24 5.19 -4.67
N ASP A 40 15.43 5.53 -4.18
CA ASP A 40 16.61 4.66 -4.20
C ASP A 40 16.71 3.75 -2.98
N ASN A 41 16.00 4.06 -1.87
CA ASN A 41 16.06 3.31 -0.62
C ASN A 41 14.81 2.46 -0.38
N VAL A 42 13.65 2.83 -0.93
CA VAL A 42 12.40 2.09 -0.73
C VAL A 42 12.09 1.28 -1.97
N HIS A 43 12.04 -0.04 -1.83
CA HIS A 43 11.72 -0.98 -2.89
C HIS A 43 10.45 -1.76 -2.52
N LEU A 44 9.46 -1.74 -3.42
CA LEU A 44 8.19 -2.43 -3.26
C LEU A 44 8.11 -3.53 -4.32
N ILE A 45 7.89 -4.77 -3.89
CA ILE A 45 7.57 -5.89 -4.77
C ILE A 45 6.07 -6.16 -4.66
N ARG A 46 5.46 -6.63 -5.76
CA ARG A 46 4.05 -7.01 -5.79
C ARG A 46 3.85 -8.40 -5.16
N GLY A 47 2.98 -8.49 -4.16
CA GLY A 47 2.47 -9.73 -3.59
C GLY A 47 1.23 -10.23 -4.35
N ASP A 48 0.64 -11.34 -3.88
CA ASP A 48 -0.57 -11.90 -4.50
C ASP A 48 -1.82 -11.08 -4.17
N HIS A 49 -1.83 -10.41 -3.02
CA HIS A 49 -2.93 -9.54 -2.63
C HIS A 49 -3.03 -8.24 -3.45
N GLU A 50 -2.00 -7.86 -4.20
CA GLU A 50 -2.07 -6.73 -5.13
C GLU A 50 -2.65 -7.10 -6.50
N ALA A 51 -3.18 -8.32 -6.68
CA ALA A 51 -3.91 -8.72 -7.87
C ALA A 51 -5.37 -8.23 -7.81
N ALA A 52 -5.90 -7.70 -8.92
CA ALA A 52 -7.21 -7.03 -8.94
C ALA A 52 -8.39 -7.96 -8.64
N ASP A 53 -8.25 -9.25 -8.96
CA ASP A 53 -9.21 -10.30 -8.62
C ASP A 53 -9.18 -10.67 -7.14
N ILE A 54 -7.99 -10.68 -6.54
CA ILE A 54 -7.78 -10.96 -5.11
C ILE A 54 -8.27 -9.78 -4.26
N ASN A 55 -7.81 -8.56 -4.54
CA ASN A 55 -8.14 -7.40 -3.72
C ASN A 55 -9.62 -6.96 -3.79
N ALA A 56 -10.31 -7.28 -4.89
CA ALA A 56 -11.75 -7.07 -5.01
C ALA A 56 -12.54 -8.08 -4.16
N LEU A 57 -12.01 -9.31 -4.03
CA LEU A 57 -12.61 -10.38 -3.24
C LEU A 57 -12.38 -10.19 -1.73
N PHE A 58 -11.20 -9.67 -1.34
CA PHE A 58 -10.77 -9.61 0.05
C PHE A 58 -10.92 -8.24 0.73
N GLY A 59 -11.54 -7.28 0.04
CA GLY A 59 -12.18 -6.13 0.67
C GLY A 59 -11.48 -4.79 0.45
N PHE A 60 -10.28 -4.74 -0.14
CA PHE A 60 -9.61 -3.47 -0.41
C PHE A 60 -10.44 -2.54 -1.31
N ARG A 61 -11.08 -3.08 -2.36
CA ARG A 61 -11.99 -2.30 -3.21
C ARG A 61 -13.13 -1.65 -2.41
N LEU A 62 -13.70 -2.38 -1.45
CA LEU A 62 -14.78 -1.87 -0.62
C LEU A 62 -14.26 -0.79 0.34
N GLU A 63 -13.08 -1.01 0.93
CA GLU A 63 -12.42 -0.03 1.80
C GLU A 63 -12.19 1.31 1.09
N CYS A 64 -11.72 1.29 -0.17
CA CYS A 64 -11.57 2.50 -0.98
C CYS A 64 -12.91 3.23 -1.18
N ILE A 65 -13.97 2.50 -1.54
CA ILE A 65 -15.30 3.07 -1.75
C ILE A 65 -15.88 3.65 -0.46
N GLU A 66 -15.75 2.95 0.67
CA GLU A 66 -16.27 3.40 1.95
C GLU A 66 -15.57 4.66 2.46
N ARG A 67 -14.26 4.80 2.24
CA ARG A 67 -13.49 5.95 2.72
C ARG A 67 -13.47 7.15 1.78
N MET A 68 -13.48 6.91 0.47
CA MET A 68 -13.33 7.97 -0.53
C MET A 68 -14.63 8.28 -1.29
N GLY A 69 -15.68 7.46 -1.09
CA GLY A 69 -16.92 7.55 -1.85
C GLY A 69 -16.89 6.70 -3.12
N GLU A 70 -18.05 6.53 -3.76
CA GLU A 70 -18.21 5.61 -4.89
C GLU A 70 -17.34 5.97 -6.10
N SER A 71 -17.34 7.24 -6.53
CA SER A 71 -16.52 7.67 -7.68
C SER A 71 -15.03 7.55 -7.36
N ASP A 72 -14.59 8.23 -6.30
CA ASP A 72 -13.18 8.43 -6.05
C ASP A 72 -12.52 7.14 -5.52
N GLY A 73 -13.29 6.33 -4.78
CA GLY A 73 -12.85 5.01 -4.34
C GLY A 73 -12.69 4.01 -5.49
N ILE A 74 -13.56 4.05 -6.51
CA ILE A 74 -13.38 3.23 -7.73
C ILE A 74 -12.18 3.71 -8.54
N TRP A 75 -11.89 5.01 -8.56
CA TRP A 75 -10.71 5.54 -9.26
C TRP A 75 -9.40 5.25 -8.53
N ALA A 76 -9.42 5.19 -7.20
CA ALA A 76 -8.25 4.91 -6.37
C ALA A 76 -7.86 3.43 -6.35
N TRP A 77 -8.84 2.53 -6.51
CA TRP A 77 -8.66 1.08 -6.63
C TRP A 77 -8.26 0.67 -8.06
#